data_AF-A0A2M7YB04-F1
#
_entry.id   AF-A0A2M7YB04-F1
#
_cell.length_a   1.000
_cell.length_b   1.000
_cell.length_c   1.000
_cell.angle_alpha   90.00
_cell.angle_beta   90.00
_cell.angle_gamma   90.00
#
_symmetry.space_group_name_H-M   'P 1'
#
loop_
_entity.id
_entity.type
_entity.pdbx_description
1 polymer ?
#
loop_
_entity_poly.entity_id
_entity_poly.type
_entity_poly.pdbx_seq_one_letter_code
_entity_poly.pdbx_strand_id
1 'polypeptide(L)'
;QGAIAQQIFWYTAFTADMVKEGIPVVNADGSPKWRMAPSPRGAYWEDGMKLGYQDAGSITLMKSTPVDRAKAAWLYGQFITSKTVDVKKSHTGLTFIRESTINHESFTERAPALGGLVEFYRSPARVQWTPTGTNVPDYPRLAQLWWQNIGDASSGAKTAQAAMDGLCEAQEAVLERLERAGVQGDIGPKMNEKRDAQYWLDQPGSPKAKLANEKPTPITINYDELVKSWSN
;
A
#
# COMPACT_ATOMS: atom_id res chain seq x y z
N GLN A 1 -18.83 9.29 10.95
CA GLN A 1 -17.40 9.32 11.34
C GLN A 1 -17.32 10.01 12.70
N GLY A 2 -16.82 9.37 13.76
CA GLY A 2 -16.84 10.03 15.08
C GLY A 2 -16.47 9.19 16.31
N ALA A 3 -16.26 7.88 16.19
CA ALA A 3 -15.64 7.07 17.23
C ALA A 3 -14.35 6.48 16.66
N ILE A 4 -13.21 6.74 17.30
CA ILE A 4 -11.94 6.09 16.92
C ILE A 4 -11.92 4.73 17.61
N ALA A 5 -12.43 3.72 16.91
CA ALA A 5 -12.00 2.35 17.12
C ALA A 5 -10.65 2.16 16.41
N GLN A 6 -9.79 1.29 16.93
CA GLN A 6 -8.53 0.93 16.29
C GLN A 6 -8.77 0.51 14.83
N GLN A 7 -8.01 1.09 13.90
CA GLN A 7 -8.04 0.71 12.49
C GLN A 7 -6.73 0.01 12.14
N ILE A 8 -6.82 -1.19 11.59
CA ILE A 8 -5.65 -1.97 11.14
C ILE A 8 -5.15 -1.52 9.75
N PHE A 9 -5.92 -0.69 9.07
CA PHE A 9 -5.69 -0.27 7.69
C PHE A 9 -6.01 1.21 7.52
N TRP A 10 -5.17 1.91 6.75
CA TRP A 10 -5.32 3.33 6.48
C TRP A 10 -4.71 3.72 5.12
N TYR A 11 -5.50 4.41 4.29
CA TYR A 11 -5.00 5.24 3.19
C TYR A 11 -4.51 6.61 3.65
N THR A 12 -3.20 6.86 3.55
CA THR A 12 -2.58 8.15 3.90
C THR A 12 -3.13 9.34 3.10
N ALA A 13 -3.78 9.10 1.96
CA ALA A 13 -4.50 10.11 1.19
C ALA A 13 -5.59 10.85 2.00
N PHE A 14 -6.14 10.21 3.04
CA PHE A 14 -7.17 10.82 3.89
C PHE A 14 -6.61 11.50 5.14
N THR A 15 -5.28 11.44 5.38
CA THR A 15 -4.68 11.99 6.60
C THR A 15 -4.90 13.49 6.73
N ALA A 16 -4.83 14.24 5.62
CA ALA A 16 -5.05 15.69 5.63
C ALA A 16 -6.46 16.06 6.12
N ASP A 17 -7.47 15.25 5.81
CA ASP A 17 -8.84 15.45 6.28
C ASP A 17 -9.01 15.08 7.76
N MET A 18 -8.18 14.18 8.28
CA MET A 18 -8.24 13.69 9.66
C MET A 18 -7.50 14.57 10.68
N VAL A 19 -6.80 15.61 10.21
CA VAL A 19 -6.13 16.63 11.04
C VAL A 19 -6.75 18.02 10.86
N LYS A 20 -7.90 18.13 10.18
CA LYS A 20 -8.62 19.41 10.05
C LYS A 20 -9.18 19.86 11.39
N GLU A 21 -8.99 21.12 11.72
CA GLU A 21 -9.57 21.71 12.92
C GLU A 21 -11.11 21.65 12.88
N GLY A 22 -11.73 21.53 14.06
CA GLY A 22 -13.19 21.54 14.21
C GLY A 22 -13.90 20.21 13.91
N ILE A 23 -13.19 19.16 13.53
CA ILE A 23 -13.79 17.83 13.32
C ILE A 23 -13.78 16.99 14.62
N PRO A 24 -14.68 15.99 14.76
CA PRO A 24 -14.81 15.22 16.02
C PRO A 24 -13.54 14.50 16.48
N VAL A 25 -12.63 14.17 15.56
CA VAL A 25 -11.40 13.41 15.80
C VAL A 25 -10.16 14.27 16.04
N VAL A 26 -10.34 15.59 16.17
CA VAL A 26 -9.29 16.56 16.51
C VAL A 26 -9.70 17.28 17.81
N ASN A 27 -8.73 17.52 18.69
CA ASN A 27 -8.92 18.25 19.93
C ASN A 27 -9.05 19.76 19.67
N ALA A 28 -9.51 20.51 20.68
CA ALA A 28 -9.63 21.96 20.57
C ALA A 28 -8.28 22.68 20.40
N ASP A 29 -7.18 22.05 20.82
CA ASP A 29 -5.80 22.55 20.64
C ASP A 29 -5.18 22.18 19.28
N GLY A 30 -5.95 21.55 18.39
CA GLY A 30 -5.50 21.11 17.07
C GLY A 30 -4.80 19.74 17.04
N SER A 31 -4.56 19.10 18.19
CA SER A 31 -3.93 17.77 18.23
C SER A 31 -4.92 16.66 17.82
N PRO A 32 -4.49 15.62 17.08
CA PRO A 32 -5.37 14.51 16.72
C PRO A 32 -5.70 13.64 17.95
N LYS A 33 -6.95 13.15 18.01
CA LYS A 33 -7.39 12.18 19.04
C LYS A 33 -6.96 10.74 18.73
N TRP A 34 -6.26 10.54 17.62
CA TRP A 34 -5.75 9.26 17.14
C TRP A 34 -4.23 9.32 17.04
N ARG A 35 -3.60 8.14 16.95
CA ARG A 35 -2.16 7.99 16.73
C ARG A 35 -1.89 6.85 15.75
N MET A 36 -0.91 7.03 14.88
CA MET A 36 -0.35 5.97 14.07
C MET A 36 0.49 5.04 14.95
N ALA A 37 0.45 3.76 14.65
CA ALA A 37 1.17 2.72 15.36
C ALA A 37 1.71 1.70 14.35
N PRO A 38 2.76 0.94 14.68
CA PRO A 38 3.17 -0.23 13.91
C PRO A 38 1.99 -1.15 13.55
N SER A 39 1.99 -1.64 12.31
CA SER A 39 0.97 -2.57 11.84
C SER A 39 0.95 -3.85 12.68
N PRO A 40 -0.24 -4.37 13.04
CA PRO A 40 -0.35 -5.67 13.68
C PRO A 40 0.12 -6.78 12.75
N ARG A 41 0.53 -7.90 13.33
CA ARG A 41 1.01 -9.08 12.61
C ARG A 41 -0.08 -10.16 12.61
N GLY A 42 -0.29 -10.80 11.45
CA GLY A 42 -1.20 -11.94 11.30
C GLY A 42 -0.50 -13.27 11.59
N ALA A 43 -1.28 -14.36 11.65
CA ALA A 43 -0.77 -15.71 11.94
C ALA A 43 0.32 -16.20 10.97
N TYR A 44 0.31 -15.71 9.74
CA TYR A 44 1.24 -16.07 8.67
C TYR A 44 2.51 -15.22 8.61
N TRP A 45 2.61 -14.18 9.45
CA TRP A 45 3.73 -13.25 9.40
C TRP A 45 4.97 -13.84 10.08
N GLU A 46 6.13 -13.71 9.44
CA GLU A 46 7.44 -14.09 9.96
C GLU A 46 8.42 -12.90 9.84
N ASP A 47 9.48 -12.89 10.65
CA ASP A 47 10.50 -11.85 10.59
C ASP A 47 11.09 -11.72 9.19
N GLY A 48 11.17 -10.47 8.70
CA GLY A 48 11.60 -10.16 7.33
C GLY A 48 10.46 -10.00 6.32
N MET A 49 9.25 -10.43 6.65
CA MET A 49 8.08 -10.17 5.81
C MET A 49 7.64 -8.70 5.88
N LYS A 50 7.08 -8.25 4.76
CA LYS A 50 6.57 -6.89 4.61
C LYS A 50 5.19 -6.76 5.26
N LEU A 51 4.88 -5.57 5.77
CA LEU A 51 3.70 -5.29 6.61
C LEU A 51 2.61 -4.47 5.90
N GLY A 52 2.80 -4.19 4.62
CA GLY A 52 1.86 -3.44 3.78
C GLY A 52 2.53 -3.00 2.49
N TYR A 53 1.80 -2.23 1.68
CA TYR A 53 2.28 -1.63 0.43
C TYR A 53 2.13 -0.11 0.46
N GLN A 54 3.00 0.59 -0.27
CA GLN A 54 2.91 2.02 -0.51
C GLN A 54 2.69 2.26 -2.00
N ASP A 55 1.63 3.00 -2.33
CA ASP A 55 1.39 3.46 -3.69
C ASP A 55 2.41 4.55 -4.05
N ALA A 56 3.17 4.32 -5.12
CA ALA A 56 4.17 5.26 -5.60
C ALA A 56 3.69 5.99 -6.87
N GLY A 57 3.34 7.27 -6.72
CA GLY A 57 3.02 8.13 -7.85
C GLY A 57 4.22 8.25 -8.80
N SER A 58 3.96 8.09 -10.10
CA SER A 58 5.00 8.13 -11.15
C SER A 58 4.66 9.14 -12.24
N ILE A 59 5.70 9.75 -12.83
CA ILE A 59 5.57 10.56 -14.04
C ILE A 59 5.86 9.65 -15.23
N THR A 60 4.85 9.38 -16.05
CA THR A 60 4.99 8.51 -17.23
C THR A 60 5.16 9.34 -18.50
N LEU A 61 6.28 9.17 -19.19
CA LEU A 61 6.51 9.74 -20.52
C LEU A 61 6.27 8.66 -21.58
N MET A 62 5.23 8.83 -22.40
CA MET A 62 4.89 7.87 -23.44
C MET A 62 5.95 7.85 -24.55
N LYS A 63 6.28 6.65 -25.06
CA LYS A 63 7.20 6.47 -26.20
C LYS A 63 6.72 7.18 -27.48
N SER A 64 5.42 7.34 -27.63
CA SER A 64 4.79 8.03 -28.78
C SER A 64 4.90 9.56 -28.71
N THR A 65 5.27 10.13 -27.57
CA THR A 65 5.40 11.58 -27.41
C THR A 65 6.64 12.07 -28.19
N PRO A 66 6.51 13.04 -29.11
CA PRO A 66 7.66 13.62 -29.79
C PRO A 66 8.70 14.13 -28.81
N VAL A 67 9.98 13.85 -29.07
CA VAL A 67 11.10 14.10 -28.14
C VAL A 67 11.09 15.54 -27.60
N ASP A 68 10.82 16.52 -28.44
CA ASP A 68 10.82 17.93 -28.00
C ASP A 68 9.70 18.25 -27.01
N ARG A 69 8.55 17.60 -27.11
CA ARG A 69 7.47 17.70 -26.11
C ARG A 69 7.78 16.89 -24.86
N ALA A 70 8.41 15.72 -25.02
CA ALA A 70 8.81 14.88 -23.89
C ALA A 70 9.83 15.59 -22.98
N LYS A 71 10.76 16.39 -23.55
CA LYS A 71 11.70 17.23 -22.79
C LYS A 71 10.97 18.23 -21.89
N ALA A 72 9.96 18.92 -22.42
CA ALA A 72 9.17 19.87 -21.64
C ALA A 72 8.39 19.18 -20.51
N ALA A 73 7.76 18.03 -20.80
CA ALA A 73 7.08 17.22 -19.79
C ALA A 73 8.05 16.71 -18.70
N TRP A 74 9.27 16.31 -19.09
CA TRP A 74 10.31 15.92 -18.15
C TRP A 74 10.72 17.08 -17.22
N LEU A 75 10.95 18.27 -17.77
CA LEU A 75 11.25 19.48 -16.98
C LEU A 75 10.12 19.82 -16.00
N TYR A 76 8.87 19.72 -16.45
CA TYR A 76 7.72 19.92 -15.57
C TYR A 76 7.68 18.87 -14.45
N GLY A 77 8.00 17.61 -14.76
CA GLY A 77 8.18 16.54 -13.79
C GLY A 77 9.22 16.87 -12.71
N GLN A 78 10.35 17.45 -13.10
CA GLN A 78 11.37 17.94 -12.15
C GLN A 78 10.83 19.09 -11.29
N PHE A 79 10.08 20.02 -11.89
CA PHE A 79 9.49 21.14 -11.18
C PHE A 79 8.48 20.69 -10.11
N ILE A 80 7.51 19.84 -10.45
CA ILE A 80 6.44 19.42 -9.52
C ILE A 80 6.93 18.50 -8.40
N THR A 81 8.11 17.90 -8.58
CA THR A 81 8.78 17.11 -7.55
C THR A 81 9.86 17.91 -6.83
N SER A 82 10.21 19.12 -7.27
CA SER A 82 11.26 19.96 -6.68
C SER A 82 11.00 20.21 -5.19
N LYS A 83 12.07 20.43 -4.42
CA LYS A 83 12.02 20.55 -2.96
C LYS A 83 10.98 21.57 -2.47
N THR A 84 10.98 22.79 -3.02
CA THR A 84 10.04 23.84 -2.61
C THR A 84 8.59 23.47 -2.88
N VAL A 85 8.32 22.89 -4.06
CA VAL A 85 6.97 22.48 -4.46
C VAL A 85 6.50 21.30 -3.62
N ASP A 86 7.36 20.29 -3.42
CA ASP A 86 7.06 19.12 -2.61
C ASP A 86 6.81 19.49 -1.13
N VAL A 87 7.59 20.40 -0.54
CA VAL A 87 7.32 20.90 0.83
C VAL A 87 5.93 21.52 0.93
N LYS A 88 5.57 22.42 0.01
CA LYS A 88 4.25 23.07 0.04
C LYS A 88 3.12 22.05 -0.15
N LYS A 89 3.27 21.13 -1.12
CA LYS A 89 2.29 20.07 -1.38
C LYS A 89 2.16 19.14 -0.17
N SER A 90 3.26 18.71 0.42
CA SER A 90 3.29 17.83 1.59
C SER A 90 2.64 18.49 2.80
N HIS A 91 2.80 19.81 3.00
CA HIS A 91 2.06 20.52 4.05
C HIS A 91 0.54 20.54 3.81
N THR A 92 0.11 20.44 2.56
CA THR A 92 -1.31 20.50 2.21
C THR A 92 -1.94 19.11 2.23
N GLY A 93 -1.34 18.15 1.50
CA GLY A 93 -1.89 16.81 1.28
C GLY A 93 -1.29 15.71 2.16
N LEU A 94 -0.22 15.99 2.92
CA LEU A 94 0.47 15.01 3.78
C LEU A 94 0.99 13.76 3.03
N THR A 95 1.30 13.94 1.75
CA THR A 95 1.96 12.93 0.90
C THR A 95 3.35 13.42 0.52
N PHE A 96 4.38 12.67 0.89
CA PHE A 96 5.79 13.07 0.72
C PHE A 96 6.38 12.47 -0.55
N ILE A 97 7.02 13.28 -1.39
CA ILE A 97 7.78 12.78 -2.56
C ILE A 97 9.27 12.66 -2.23
N ARG A 98 9.83 13.61 -1.46
CA ARG A 98 11.27 13.65 -1.17
C ARG A 98 11.55 13.37 0.30
N GLU A 99 12.63 12.63 0.55
CA GLU A 99 13.17 12.45 1.89
C GLU A 99 13.58 13.78 2.54
N SER A 100 14.18 14.69 1.76
CA SER A 100 14.51 16.02 2.28
C SER A 100 13.27 16.82 2.70
N THR A 101 12.08 16.52 2.16
CA THR A 101 10.81 17.14 2.56
C THR A 101 10.35 16.68 3.93
N ILE A 102 10.26 15.37 4.15
CA ILE A 102 9.89 14.86 5.49
C ILE A 102 10.90 15.28 6.57
N ASN A 103 12.17 15.47 6.21
CA ASN A 103 13.23 15.93 7.12
C ASN A 103 13.33 17.46 7.27
N HIS A 104 12.45 18.24 6.63
CA HIS A 104 12.45 19.69 6.81
C HIS A 104 11.99 20.07 8.22
N GLU A 105 12.56 21.15 8.78
CA GLU A 105 12.27 21.63 10.14
C GLU A 105 10.78 21.91 10.36
N SER A 106 10.09 22.49 9.37
CA SER A 106 8.65 22.74 9.44
C SER A 106 7.79 21.48 9.67
N PHE A 107 8.29 20.28 9.34
CA PHE A 107 7.61 19.03 9.69
C PHE A 107 7.96 18.53 11.09
N THR A 108 9.11 18.90 11.63
CA THR A 108 9.41 18.70 13.06
C THR A 108 8.47 19.55 13.91
N GLU A 109 8.31 20.83 13.57
CA GLU A 109 7.41 21.75 14.27
C GLU A 109 5.95 21.29 14.21
N ARG A 110 5.52 20.75 13.05
CA ARG A 110 4.13 20.31 12.84
C ARG A 110 3.86 18.88 13.33
N ALA A 111 4.88 18.07 13.61
CA ALA A 111 4.71 16.65 13.97
C ALA A 111 3.66 16.40 15.07
N PRO A 112 3.57 17.19 16.17
CA PRO A 112 2.56 17.00 17.20
C PRO A 112 1.10 17.05 16.69
N ALA A 113 0.84 17.75 15.58
CA ALA A 113 -0.48 17.87 14.96
C ALA A 113 -0.77 16.78 13.92
N LEU A 114 0.16 15.84 13.68
CA LEU A 114 0.08 14.84 12.61
C LEU A 114 0.00 13.39 13.09
N GLY A 115 -0.16 13.19 14.40
CA GLY A 115 -0.58 11.90 14.98
C GLY A 115 0.37 10.74 14.68
N GLY A 116 1.68 10.97 14.62
CA GLY A 116 2.68 9.93 14.36
C GLY A 116 3.09 9.77 12.90
N LEU A 117 2.51 10.54 11.96
CA LEU A 117 2.86 10.47 10.54
C LEU A 117 4.35 10.78 10.29
N VAL A 118 4.86 11.83 10.93
CA VAL A 118 6.24 12.28 10.70
C VAL A 118 7.22 11.28 11.27
N GLU A 119 6.93 10.79 12.46
CA GLU A 119 7.67 9.76 13.18
C GLU A 119 7.72 8.47 12.35
N PHE A 120 6.57 8.02 11.83
CA PHE A 120 6.51 6.84 10.95
C PHE A 120 7.42 7.00 9.72
N TYR A 121 7.28 8.09 8.97
CA TYR A 121 8.06 8.30 7.75
C TYR A 121 9.54 8.62 8.01
N ARG A 122 9.93 9.00 9.23
CA ARG A 122 11.34 9.13 9.64
C ARG A 122 11.90 7.83 10.24
N SER A 123 11.03 6.90 10.63
CA SER A 123 11.44 5.63 11.24
C SER A 123 11.91 4.58 10.21
N PRO A 124 12.63 3.53 10.66
CA PRO A 124 12.91 2.34 9.86
C PRO A 124 11.64 1.59 9.44
N ALA A 125 10.51 1.75 10.13
CA ALA A 125 9.29 1.02 9.80
C ALA A 125 8.77 1.33 8.40
N ARG A 126 9.06 2.53 7.85
CA ARG A 126 8.66 2.90 6.47
C ARG A 126 9.20 1.91 5.42
N VAL A 127 10.36 1.28 5.65
CA VAL A 127 10.96 0.33 4.70
C VAL A 127 10.44 -1.10 4.84
N GLN A 128 9.66 -1.37 5.89
CA GLN A 128 8.95 -2.65 6.08
C GLN A 128 7.70 -2.75 5.19
N TRP A 129 7.37 -1.69 4.47
CA TRP A 129 6.31 -1.67 3.48
C TRP A 129 6.92 -1.85 2.09
N THR A 130 6.28 -2.63 1.24
CA THR A 130 6.75 -2.78 -0.14
C THR A 130 6.42 -1.51 -0.93
N PRO A 131 7.27 -1.08 -1.87
CA PRO A 131 6.74 -0.36 -3.03
C PRO A 131 5.74 -1.27 -3.74
N THR A 132 4.69 -0.73 -4.36
CA THR A 132 3.85 -1.48 -5.32
C THR A 132 4.75 -2.37 -6.17
N GLY A 133 4.60 -3.70 -6.04
CA GLY A 133 5.54 -4.69 -6.56
C GLY A 133 5.63 -4.70 -8.09
N THR A 134 6.11 -5.79 -8.67
CA THR A 134 6.09 -5.93 -10.13
C THR A 134 4.66 -5.78 -10.64
N ASN A 135 4.42 -4.76 -11.47
CA ASN A 135 3.10 -4.52 -12.06
C ASN A 135 2.68 -5.77 -12.83
N VAL A 136 1.43 -6.19 -12.61
CA VAL A 136 0.85 -7.33 -13.34
C VAL A 136 0.35 -6.87 -14.72
N PRO A 137 0.39 -7.74 -15.73
CA PRO A 137 -0.19 -7.46 -17.05
C PRO A 137 -1.66 -7.06 -16.95
N ASP A 138 -2.04 -5.96 -17.61
CA ASP A 138 -3.43 -5.47 -17.65
C ASP A 138 -4.10 -5.36 -16.27
N TYR A 139 -3.37 -4.80 -15.28
CA TYR A 139 -3.89 -4.52 -13.95
C TYR A 139 -5.30 -3.88 -13.94
N PRO A 140 -5.63 -2.87 -14.79
CA PRO A 140 -6.97 -2.28 -14.79
C PRO A 140 -8.09 -3.31 -14.98
N ARG A 141 -7.86 -4.34 -15.79
CA ARG A 141 -8.83 -5.42 -16.00
C ARG A 141 -8.83 -6.42 -14.87
N LEU A 142 -7.66 -6.84 -14.39
CA LEU A 142 -7.54 -7.82 -13.30
C LEU A 142 -8.09 -7.28 -11.98
N ALA A 143 -7.91 -5.98 -11.70
CA ALA A 143 -8.37 -5.34 -10.47
C ALA A 143 -9.90 -5.30 -10.36
N GLN A 144 -10.63 -5.25 -11.49
CA GLN A 144 -12.09 -5.31 -11.47
C GLN A 144 -12.60 -6.69 -11.02
N LEU A 145 -11.88 -7.76 -11.35
CA LEU A 145 -12.23 -9.13 -10.96
C LEU A 145 -12.12 -9.34 -9.45
N TRP A 146 -11.19 -8.65 -8.78
CA TRP A 146 -11.06 -8.68 -7.32
C TRP A 146 -12.37 -8.32 -6.64
N TRP A 147 -12.95 -7.17 -7.01
CA TRP A 147 -14.18 -6.67 -6.39
C TRP A 147 -15.39 -7.57 -6.65
N GLN A 148 -15.45 -8.20 -7.83
CA GLN A 148 -16.52 -9.14 -8.16
C GLN A 148 -16.47 -10.41 -7.31
N ASN A 149 -15.28 -10.90 -6.95
CA ASN A 149 -15.13 -12.14 -6.20
C ASN A 149 -15.08 -11.93 -4.67
N ILE A 150 -14.52 -10.81 -4.19
CA ILE A 150 -14.36 -10.56 -2.75
C ILE A 150 -15.70 -10.34 -2.03
N GLY A 151 -16.72 -9.83 -2.75
CA GLY A 151 -18.06 -9.61 -2.20
C GLY A 151 -18.72 -10.89 -1.69
N ASP A 152 -18.52 -12.02 -2.39
CA ASP A 152 -19.05 -13.32 -1.99
C ASP A 152 -18.40 -13.84 -0.70
N ALA A 153 -17.08 -13.62 -0.53
CA ALA A 153 -16.39 -13.97 0.70
C ALA A 153 -16.81 -13.07 1.87
N SER A 154 -16.89 -11.75 1.65
CA SER A 154 -17.24 -10.80 2.70
C SER A 154 -18.69 -10.93 3.19
N SER A 155 -19.60 -11.38 2.34
CA SER A 155 -21.01 -11.64 2.70
C SER A 155 -21.21 -13.03 3.34
N GLY A 156 -20.20 -13.90 3.28
CA GLY A 156 -20.28 -15.29 3.74
C GLY A 156 -20.99 -16.22 2.75
N ALA A 157 -21.34 -15.76 1.55
CA ALA A 157 -21.94 -16.59 0.50
C ALA A 157 -20.97 -17.69 0.01
N LYS A 158 -19.66 -17.39 0.01
CA LYS A 158 -18.59 -18.35 -0.28
C LYS A 158 -17.56 -18.37 0.85
N THR A 159 -16.85 -19.49 0.97
CA THR A 159 -15.63 -19.53 1.79
C THR A 159 -14.55 -18.66 1.17
N ALA A 160 -13.58 -18.22 1.98
CA ALA A 160 -12.44 -17.46 1.47
C ALA A 160 -11.70 -18.21 0.36
N GLN A 161 -11.49 -19.53 0.54
CA GLN A 161 -10.87 -20.38 -0.49
C GLN A 161 -11.68 -20.38 -1.79
N ALA A 162 -12.98 -20.65 -1.73
CA ALA A 162 -13.81 -20.72 -2.94
C ALA A 162 -13.89 -19.39 -3.70
N ALA A 163 -13.86 -18.26 -2.98
CA ALA A 163 -13.79 -16.93 -3.61
C ALA A 163 -12.42 -16.68 -4.28
N MET A 164 -11.32 -17.10 -3.64
CA MET A 164 -9.98 -16.98 -4.21
C MET A 164 -9.77 -17.91 -5.40
N ASP A 165 -10.31 -19.12 -5.37
CA ASP A 165 -10.28 -20.06 -6.50
C ASP A 165 -11.02 -19.46 -7.71
N GLY A 166 -12.23 -18.93 -7.51
CA GLY A 166 -12.99 -18.27 -8.58
C GLY A 166 -12.31 -17.00 -9.12
N LEU A 167 -11.64 -16.23 -8.25
CA LEU A 167 -10.81 -15.12 -8.69
C LEU A 167 -9.64 -15.59 -9.55
N CYS A 168 -8.95 -16.66 -9.13
CA CYS A 168 -7.83 -17.24 -9.85
C CYS A 168 -8.26 -17.64 -11.26
N GLU A 169 -9.32 -18.44 -11.40
CA GLU A 169 -9.86 -18.87 -12.69
C GLU A 169 -10.20 -17.68 -13.61
N ALA A 170 -10.83 -16.64 -13.06
CA ALA A 170 -11.19 -15.44 -13.81
C ALA A 170 -9.95 -14.66 -14.28
N GLN A 171 -8.91 -14.55 -13.43
CA GLN A 171 -7.66 -13.88 -13.78
C GLN A 171 -6.86 -14.70 -14.82
N GLU A 172 -6.77 -16.02 -14.66
CA GLU A 172 -6.13 -16.92 -15.63
C GLU A 172 -6.77 -16.80 -17.02
N ALA A 173 -8.10 -16.79 -17.10
CA ALA A 173 -8.80 -16.61 -18.38
C ALA A 173 -8.48 -15.28 -19.09
N VAL A 174 -8.17 -14.22 -18.35
CA VAL A 174 -7.70 -12.95 -18.91
C VAL A 174 -6.25 -13.07 -19.38
N LEU A 175 -5.38 -13.65 -18.55
CA LEU A 175 -3.96 -13.79 -18.83
C LEU A 175 -3.69 -14.72 -20.02
N GLU A 176 -4.40 -15.84 -20.14
CA GLU A 176 -4.35 -16.74 -21.30
C GLU A 176 -4.71 -16.04 -22.62
N ARG A 177 -5.73 -15.17 -22.57
CA ARG A 177 -6.13 -14.38 -23.74
C ARG A 177 -5.03 -13.38 -24.13
N LEU A 178 -4.38 -12.77 -23.15
CA LEU A 178 -3.28 -11.82 -23.38
C LEU A 178 -2.04 -12.52 -23.93
N GLU A 179 -1.67 -13.67 -23.37
CA GLU A 179 -0.57 -14.51 -23.88
C GLU A 179 -0.82 -14.88 -25.34
N ARG A 180 -2.00 -15.45 -25.65
CA ARG A 180 -2.37 -15.84 -27.02
C ARG A 180 -2.38 -14.66 -27.99
N ALA A 181 -2.80 -13.49 -27.54
CA ALA A 181 -2.85 -12.29 -28.38
C ALA A 181 -1.45 -11.73 -28.70
N GLY A 182 -0.46 -11.98 -27.84
CA GLY A 182 0.93 -11.56 -28.06
C GLY A 182 1.14 -10.04 -28.10
N VAL A 183 0.14 -9.24 -27.71
CA VAL A 183 0.15 -7.77 -27.87
C VAL A 183 1.18 -7.06 -27.00
N GLN A 184 1.66 -7.72 -25.94
CA GLN A 184 2.70 -7.22 -25.04
C GLN A 184 4.11 -7.71 -25.41
N GLY A 185 4.27 -8.53 -26.45
CA GLY A 185 5.57 -9.07 -26.86
C GLY A 185 6.30 -9.79 -25.72
N ASP A 186 7.59 -9.53 -25.58
CA ASP A 186 8.47 -10.22 -24.61
C ASP A 186 8.15 -9.91 -23.13
N ILE A 187 7.31 -8.91 -22.85
CA ILE A 187 6.88 -8.53 -21.50
C ILE A 187 5.45 -9.00 -21.18
N GLY A 188 4.84 -9.78 -22.08
CA GLY A 188 3.52 -10.36 -21.88
C GLY A 188 3.51 -11.50 -20.86
N PRO A 189 2.32 -11.87 -20.34
CA PRO A 189 2.20 -13.05 -19.48
C PRO A 189 2.57 -14.32 -20.25
N LYS A 190 3.13 -15.28 -19.52
CA LYS A 190 3.31 -16.66 -19.98
C LYS A 190 2.65 -17.58 -18.97
N MET A 191 1.72 -18.40 -19.43
CA MET A 191 1.01 -19.30 -18.52
C MET A 191 1.89 -20.49 -18.18
N ASN A 192 1.91 -20.85 -16.90
CA ASN A 192 2.57 -22.07 -16.46
C ASN A 192 1.74 -23.29 -16.87
N GLU A 193 2.38 -24.44 -17.00
CA GLU A 193 1.64 -25.69 -17.05
C GLU A 193 0.85 -25.89 -15.75
N LYS A 194 -0.33 -26.49 -15.86
CA LYS A 194 -1.13 -26.82 -14.68
C LYS A 194 -0.36 -27.78 -13.78
N ARG A 195 -0.34 -27.45 -12.48
CA ARG A 195 0.30 -28.22 -11.41
C ARG A 195 -0.64 -28.29 -10.21
N ASP A 196 -0.37 -29.24 -9.33
CA ASP A 196 -1.07 -29.32 -8.05
C ASP A 196 -0.64 -28.19 -7.10
N ALA A 197 -1.43 -27.98 -6.06
CA ALA A 197 -1.11 -26.96 -5.06
C ALA A 197 0.21 -27.26 -4.35
N GLN A 198 0.51 -28.55 -4.11
CA GLN A 198 1.72 -28.97 -3.39
C GLN A 198 2.99 -28.55 -4.13
N TYR A 199 3.04 -28.74 -5.45
CA TYR A 199 4.15 -28.27 -6.27
C TYR A 199 4.46 -26.79 -6.04
N TRP A 200 3.42 -25.94 -6.00
CA TRP A 200 3.57 -24.50 -5.78
C TRP A 200 3.99 -24.17 -4.34
N LEU A 201 3.47 -24.90 -3.35
CA LEU A 201 3.81 -24.74 -1.94
C LEU A 201 5.26 -25.14 -1.64
N ASP A 202 5.81 -26.09 -2.39
CA ASP A 202 7.19 -26.57 -2.27
C ASP A 202 8.22 -25.65 -2.95
N GLN A 203 7.78 -24.67 -3.75
CA GLN A 203 8.70 -23.75 -4.42
C GLN A 203 9.36 -22.77 -3.43
N PRO A 204 10.62 -22.35 -3.69
CA PRO A 204 11.23 -21.27 -2.94
C PRO A 204 10.40 -19.97 -3.02
N GLY A 205 10.09 -19.37 -1.87
CA GLY A 205 9.28 -18.14 -1.81
C GLY A 205 7.78 -18.36 -2.09
N SER A 206 7.31 -19.61 -1.97
CA SER A 206 5.93 -20.00 -2.19
C SER A 206 4.92 -19.25 -1.30
N PRO A 207 3.64 -19.22 -1.70
CA PRO A 207 2.55 -18.93 -0.79
C PRO A 207 2.62 -19.84 0.45
N LYS A 208 2.14 -19.35 1.59
CA LYS A 208 2.20 -20.12 2.84
C LYS A 208 1.12 -21.19 2.87
N ALA A 209 1.52 -22.42 3.17
CA ALA A 209 0.60 -23.52 3.42
C ALA A 209 -0.27 -23.22 4.65
N LYS A 210 -1.47 -23.82 4.68
CA LYS A 210 -2.42 -23.63 5.76
C LYS A 210 -1.81 -23.98 7.12
N LEU A 211 -1.90 -23.07 8.07
CA LEU A 211 -1.43 -23.29 9.44
C LEU A 211 -2.42 -24.13 10.25
N ALA A 212 -1.89 -24.86 11.24
CA ALA A 212 -2.73 -25.55 12.23
C ALA A 212 -3.58 -24.56 13.06
N ASN A 213 -3.07 -23.35 13.27
CA ASN A 213 -3.78 -22.26 13.96
C ASN A 213 -3.66 -20.94 13.19
N GLU A 214 -4.68 -20.60 12.39
CA GLU A 214 -4.77 -19.33 11.66
C GLU A 214 -5.40 -18.19 12.49
N LYS A 215 -5.85 -18.49 13.71
CA LYS A 215 -6.52 -17.55 14.61
C LYS A 215 -5.89 -17.60 16.01
N PRO A 216 -4.61 -17.24 16.14
CA PRO A 216 -3.96 -17.18 17.45
C PRO A 216 -4.67 -16.17 18.35
N THR A 217 -4.55 -16.37 19.66
CA THR A 217 -5.09 -15.44 20.66
C THR A 217 -4.48 -14.05 20.45
N PRO A 218 -5.29 -12.98 20.34
CA PRO A 218 -4.77 -11.63 20.20
C PRO A 218 -3.91 -11.22 21.39
N ILE A 219 -2.81 -10.51 21.10
CA ILE A 219 -1.90 -9.97 22.12
C ILE A 219 -2.09 -8.46 22.16
N THR A 220 -2.46 -7.94 23.31
CA THR A 220 -2.51 -6.50 23.56
C THR A 220 -1.13 -6.03 24.03
N ILE A 221 -0.62 -4.97 23.43
CA ILE A 221 0.66 -4.35 23.76
C ILE A 221 0.46 -2.86 24.03
N ASN A 222 1.22 -2.31 24.97
CA ASN A 222 1.20 -0.89 25.27
C ASN A 222 1.73 -0.08 24.06
N TYR A 223 1.11 1.05 23.75
CA TYR A 223 1.50 1.90 22.62
C TYR A 223 2.95 2.38 22.73
N ASP A 224 3.38 2.84 23.90
CA ASP A 224 4.73 3.38 24.12
C ASP A 224 5.79 2.28 23.94
N GLU A 225 5.44 1.03 24.23
CA GLU A 225 6.29 -0.13 23.94
C GLU A 225 6.34 -0.42 22.43
N LEU A 226 5.18 -0.39 21.77
CA LEU A 226 5.04 -0.67 20.35
C LEU A 226 5.88 0.30 19.49
N VAL A 227 5.83 1.61 19.80
CA VAL A 227 6.54 2.65 19.02
C VAL A 227 8.05 2.69 19.25
N LYS A 228 8.59 1.99 20.27
CA LYS A 228 10.06 1.86 20.40
C LYS A 228 10.70 1.24 19.16
N SER A 229 9.96 0.39 18.45
CA SER A 229 10.41 -0.18 17.17
C SER A 229 10.66 0.85 16.05
N TRP A 230 10.20 2.10 16.22
CA TRP A 230 10.45 3.20 15.29
C TRP A 230 11.73 3.98 15.60
N SER A 231 12.25 3.84 16.81
CA SER A 231 13.44 4.52 17.31
C SER A 231 14.60 3.54 17.32
N ASN A 232 15.26 3.35 16.18
CA ASN A 232 16.57 2.70 16.13
C ASN A 232 17.67 3.75 16.32
#